data_AF-A0A9W5VF57-F1
#
_entry.id   AF-A0A9W5VF57-F1
#
_cell.length_a   1.000
_cell.length_b   1.000
_cell.length_c   1.000
_cell.angle_alpha   90.00
_cell.angle_beta   90.00
_cell.angle_gamma   90.00
#
_symmetry.space_group_name_H-M   'P 1'
#
loop_
_entity.id
_entity.type
_entity.pdbx_description
1 polymer ?
#
loop_
_entity_poly.entity_id
_entity_poly.type
_entity_poly.pdbx_seq_one_letter_code
_entity_poly.pdbx_strand_id
1 'polypeptide(L)'
;MKVTLVNINMTEIIAPFIAKGEWVAFEGKDYTMFAAVEDIAFIDQNGGIALYGTWGNESVMSVGDKGWQFADQCRKATEDEQYWEERRRVFAAKGRKNNEFHPGDFVSNDKRVLTVQHQDSETGLVAVLVNNSDERFQIDPKELEIYFFAEDMAG
;
A
#
# COMPACT_ATOMS: atom_id res chain seq x y z
N MET A 1 3.92 -44.77 39.49
CA MET A 1 4.23 -43.58 38.67
C MET A 1 2.91 -42.84 38.45
N LYS A 2 2.72 -41.66 39.04
CA LYS A 2 1.49 -40.86 38.86
C LYS A 2 1.61 -40.15 37.52
N VAL A 3 0.78 -40.52 36.55
CA VAL A 3 0.65 -39.80 35.28
C VAL A 3 -0.27 -38.62 35.55
N THR A 4 0.30 -37.42 35.62
CA THR A 4 -0.46 -36.18 35.74
C THR A 4 -0.97 -35.83 34.35
N LEU A 5 -2.28 -35.93 34.14
CA LEU A 5 -2.95 -35.36 32.98
C LEU A 5 -2.83 -33.84 33.07
N VAL A 6 -1.95 -33.27 32.24
CA VAL A 6 -1.95 -31.83 32.00
C VAL A 6 -3.09 -31.57 31.02
N ASN A 7 -4.23 -31.08 31.54
CA ASN A 7 -5.25 -30.48 30.71
C ASN A 7 -4.68 -29.17 30.15
N ILE A 8 -4.16 -29.23 28.94
CA ILE A 8 -3.94 -28.04 28.14
C ILE A 8 -5.35 -27.57 27.79
N ASN A 9 -5.83 -26.51 28.44
CA ASN A 9 -7.01 -25.81 27.97
C ASN A 9 -6.68 -25.39 26.54
N MET A 10 -7.37 -26.01 25.58
CA MET A 10 -7.47 -25.51 24.22
C MET A 10 -8.18 -24.16 24.32
N THR A 11 -7.42 -23.11 24.64
CA THR A 11 -7.84 -21.73 24.43
C THR A 11 -8.32 -21.70 22.99
N GLU A 12 -9.58 -21.35 22.78
CA GLU A 12 -10.17 -21.18 21.47
C GLU A 12 -9.14 -20.49 20.59
N ILE A 13 -8.58 -21.23 19.63
CA ILE A 13 -7.82 -20.62 18.55
C ILE A 13 -8.91 -19.90 17.78
N ILE A 14 -9.22 -18.67 18.21
CA ILE A 14 -9.98 -17.73 17.41
C ILE A 14 -9.11 -17.60 16.17
N ALA A 15 -9.51 -18.30 15.10
CA ALA A 15 -8.87 -18.13 13.82
C ALA A 15 -8.81 -16.62 13.60
N PRO A 16 -7.62 -16.04 13.39
CA PRO A 16 -7.52 -14.60 13.23
C PRO A 16 -8.49 -14.23 12.11
N PHE A 17 -9.33 -13.21 12.36
CA PHE A 17 -10.28 -12.71 11.36
C PHE A 17 -9.58 -12.22 10.07
N ILE A 18 -8.24 -12.17 10.11
CA ILE A 18 -7.30 -11.82 9.06
C ILE A 18 -6.35 -13.01 8.81
N ALA A 19 -6.15 -13.35 7.55
CA ALA A 19 -5.17 -14.34 7.10
C ALA A 19 -3.90 -13.68 6.53
N LYS A 20 -2.82 -14.47 6.41
CA LYS A 20 -1.62 -14.04 5.67
C LYS A 20 -1.99 -13.68 4.24
N GLY A 21 -1.39 -12.61 3.73
CA GLY A 21 -1.66 -12.04 2.41
C GLY A 21 -2.88 -11.11 2.35
N GLU A 22 -3.75 -11.07 3.37
CA GLU A 22 -4.82 -10.08 3.42
C GLU A 22 -4.26 -8.69 3.79
N TRP A 23 -4.86 -7.66 3.20
CA TRP A 23 -4.55 -6.28 3.52
C TRP A 23 -5.34 -5.80 4.73
N VAL A 24 -4.64 -5.10 5.63
CA VAL A 24 -5.19 -4.59 6.88
C VAL A 24 -4.92 -3.12 7.03
N ALA A 25 -5.85 -2.43 7.69
CA ALA A 25 -5.71 -1.06 8.15
C ALA A 25 -5.53 -1.07 9.67
N PHE A 26 -4.40 -0.57 10.14
CA PHE A 26 -4.14 -0.27 11.54
C PHE A 26 -4.61 1.16 11.85
N GLU A 27 -5.54 1.29 12.78
CA GLU A 27 -6.14 2.57 13.17
C GLU A 27 -5.41 3.14 14.39
N GLY A 28 -4.42 3.99 14.13
CA GLY A 28 -3.80 4.82 15.14
C GLY A 28 -4.70 5.98 15.55
N LYS A 29 -4.29 6.72 16.59
CA LYS A 29 -5.08 7.84 17.12
C LYS A 29 -5.29 8.96 16.08
N ASP A 30 -4.23 9.29 15.34
CA ASP A 30 -4.18 10.43 14.42
C ASP A 30 -3.77 10.01 12.99
N TYR A 31 -3.65 8.71 12.73
CA TYR A 31 -3.20 8.19 11.44
C TYR A 31 -3.68 6.76 11.23
N THR A 32 -3.83 6.38 9.96
CA THR A 32 -4.08 4.99 9.55
C THR A 32 -2.86 4.47 8.81
N MET A 33 -2.44 3.25 9.08
CA MET A 33 -1.39 2.56 8.32
C MET A 33 -1.94 1.30 7.68
N PHE A 34 -1.33 0.91 6.57
CA PHE A 34 -1.77 -0.21 5.76
C PHE A 34 -0.61 -1.19 5.56
N ALA A 35 -0.92 -2.49 5.61
CA ALA A 35 0.03 -3.53 5.31
C ALA A 35 -0.68 -4.78 4.78
N ALA A 36 -0.02 -5.50 3.88
CA ALA A 36 -0.33 -6.91 3.65
C ALA A 36 0.28 -7.74 4.79
N VAL A 37 -0.48 -8.68 5.36
CA VAL A 37 -0.01 -9.52 6.46
C VAL A 37 1.03 -10.53 5.97
N GLU A 38 2.27 -10.39 6.43
CA GLU A 38 3.40 -11.27 6.15
C GLU A 38 3.49 -12.40 7.20
N ASP A 39 3.24 -12.08 8.47
CA ASP A 39 3.27 -13.05 9.56
C ASP A 39 2.26 -12.75 10.68
N ILE A 40 1.92 -13.78 11.46
CA ILE A 40 0.94 -13.69 12.57
C ILE A 40 1.54 -14.37 13.80
N ALA A 41 1.60 -13.65 14.91
CA ALA A 41 2.10 -14.14 16.19
C ALA A 41 1.01 -14.13 17.26
N PHE A 42 1.00 -15.16 18.11
CA PHE A 42 0.15 -15.25 19.29
C PHE A 42 0.96 -14.87 20.53
N ILE A 43 0.45 -13.93 21.32
CA ILE A 43 1.12 -13.40 22.51
C ILE A 43 0.54 -14.08 23.75
N ASP A 44 1.26 -15.09 24.23
CA ASP A 44 0.84 -15.99 25.32
C ASP A 44 0.44 -15.29 26.62
N GLN A 45 0.99 -14.09 26.90
CA GLN A 45 0.76 -13.39 28.17
C GLN A 45 -0.64 -12.79 28.29
N ASN A 46 -1.25 -12.39 27.16
CA ASN A 46 -2.55 -11.69 27.13
C ASN A 46 -3.55 -12.30 26.14
N GLY A 47 -3.19 -13.38 25.44
CA GLY A 47 -4.00 -13.95 24.35
C GLY A 47 -4.14 -13.02 23.15
N GLY A 48 -3.28 -12.01 23.04
CA GLY A 48 -3.29 -11.04 21.95
C GLY A 48 -2.75 -11.65 20.65
N ILE A 49 -3.21 -11.13 19.52
CA ILE A 49 -2.68 -11.49 18.19
C ILE A 49 -1.93 -10.28 17.66
N ALA A 50 -0.72 -10.50 17.13
CA ALA A 50 0.06 -9.47 16.46
C ALA A 50 0.26 -9.84 14.99
N LEU A 51 0.20 -8.83 14.13
CA LEU A 51 0.36 -8.93 12.68
C LEU A 51 1.67 -8.26 12.29
N TYR A 52 2.48 -8.97 11.51
CA TYR A 52 3.70 -8.44 10.93
C TYR A 52 3.49 -8.09 9.47
N GLY A 53 4.08 -6.97 9.06
CA GLY A 53 4.12 -6.56 7.67
C GLY A 53 4.97 -5.32 7.49
N THR A 54 5.03 -4.87 6.24
CA THR A 54 5.57 -3.55 5.90
C THR A 54 4.44 -2.54 5.99
N TRP A 55 4.47 -1.65 6.97
CA TRP A 55 3.43 -0.67 7.28
C TRP A 55 3.72 0.67 6.60
N GLY A 56 2.77 1.16 5.82
CA GLY A 56 2.87 2.45 5.14
C GLY A 56 1.58 3.25 5.24
N ASN A 57 1.64 4.52 4.86
CA ASN A 57 0.47 5.37 4.66
C ASN A 57 0.79 6.44 3.62
N GLU A 58 -0.22 7.20 3.19
CA GLU A 58 -0.10 8.22 2.15
C GLU A 58 0.96 9.29 2.42
N SER A 59 1.33 9.52 3.68
CA SER A 59 2.33 10.53 4.08
C SER A 59 3.78 10.01 4.04
N VAL A 60 3.98 8.70 3.88
CA VAL A 60 5.30 8.08 3.89
C VAL A 60 5.87 7.99 2.46
N MET A 61 7.07 8.55 2.27
CA MET A 61 7.80 8.52 0.99
C MET A 61 8.63 7.24 0.78
N SER A 62 8.87 6.44 1.83
CA SER A 62 9.49 5.12 1.71
C SER A 62 8.43 4.06 1.39
N VAL A 63 8.82 2.82 1.06
CA VAL A 63 7.85 1.73 0.89
C VAL A 63 7.06 1.40 2.18
N GLY A 64 7.48 1.94 3.33
CA GLY A 64 6.94 1.66 4.65
C GLY A 64 7.99 1.06 5.58
N ASP A 65 7.62 0.90 6.84
CA ASP A 65 8.49 0.32 7.87
C ASP A 65 8.01 -1.07 8.27
N LYS A 66 8.94 -2.01 8.37
CA LYS A 66 8.64 -3.37 8.84
C LYS A 66 8.39 -3.37 10.34
N GLY A 67 7.30 -4.01 10.76
CA GLY A 67 6.97 -4.04 12.18
C GLY A 67 5.76 -4.89 12.52
N TRP A 68 5.55 -5.03 13.82
CA TRP A 68 4.40 -5.73 14.40
C TRP A 68 3.36 -4.71 14.87
N GLN A 69 2.08 -4.99 14.62
CA GLN A 69 0.95 -4.27 15.20
C GLN A 69 -0.04 -5.24 15.82
N PHE A 70 -0.79 -4.79 16.83
CA PHE A 70 -1.80 -5.63 17.45
C PHE A 70 -3.06 -5.71 16.57
N ALA A 71 -3.59 -6.92 16.41
CA ALA A 71 -4.72 -7.21 15.52
C ALA A 71 -6.04 -6.60 16.03
N ASP A 72 -6.17 -6.33 17.33
CA ASP A 72 -7.34 -5.68 17.93
C ASP A 72 -7.46 -4.19 17.54
N GLN A 73 -6.38 -3.58 17.06
CA GLN A 73 -6.34 -2.24 16.48
C GLN A 73 -6.41 -2.25 14.95
N CYS A 74 -6.62 -3.44 14.36
CA CYS A 74 -6.66 -3.62 12.92
C CYS A 74 -8.07 -3.96 12.45
N ARG A 75 -8.37 -3.55 11.22
CA ARG A 75 -9.49 -4.07 10.43
C ARG A 75 -9.00 -4.50 9.05
N LYS A 76 -9.83 -5.21 8.29
CA LYS A 76 -9.55 -5.42 6.87
C LYS A 76 -9.53 -4.07 6.15
N ALA A 77 -8.53 -3.87 5.30
CA ALA A 77 -8.51 -2.73 4.40
C ALA A 77 -9.62 -2.89 3.35
N THR A 78 -10.19 -1.79 2.88
CA THR A 78 -11.06 -1.82 1.70
C THR A 78 -10.24 -2.03 0.43
N GLU A 79 -10.88 -2.42 -0.67
CA GLU A 79 -10.21 -2.55 -1.96
C GLU A 79 -9.60 -1.21 -2.41
N ASP A 80 -10.28 -0.09 -2.19
CA ASP A 80 -9.77 1.25 -2.49
C ASP A 80 -8.53 1.58 -1.64
N GLU A 81 -8.55 1.30 -0.34
CA GLU A 81 -7.41 1.55 0.55
C GLU A 81 -6.19 0.72 0.16
N GLN A 82 -6.42 -0.56 -0.13
CA GLN A 82 -5.37 -1.44 -0.67
C GLN A 82 -4.79 -0.85 -1.96
N TYR A 83 -5.66 -0.50 -2.91
CA TYR A 83 -5.26 0.05 -4.20
C TYR A 83 -4.38 1.29 -4.08
N TRP A 84 -4.81 2.27 -3.28
CA TRP A 84 -4.07 3.53 -3.11
C TRP A 84 -2.74 3.33 -2.39
N GLU A 85 -2.67 2.41 -1.44
CA GLU A 85 -1.42 2.07 -0.76
C GLU A 85 -0.46 1.28 -1.67
N GLU A 86 -0.96 0.30 -2.44
CA GLU A 86 -0.17 -0.44 -3.42
C GLU A 86 0.42 0.51 -4.45
N ARG A 87 -0.41 1.40 -4.99
CA ARG A 87 0.03 2.46 -5.89
C ARG A 87 1.09 3.35 -5.25
N ARG A 88 0.88 3.84 -4.03
CA ARG A 88 1.88 4.64 -3.30
C ARG A 88 3.22 3.91 -3.21
N ARG A 89 3.22 2.60 -2.91
CA ARG A 89 4.45 1.79 -2.84
C ARG A 89 5.16 1.69 -4.18
N VAL A 90 4.44 1.65 -5.29
CA VAL A 90 5.01 1.65 -6.66
C VAL A 90 5.80 2.95 -6.91
N PHE A 91 5.26 4.11 -6.55
CA PHE A 91 5.98 5.39 -6.61
C PHE A 91 7.15 5.47 -5.61
N ALA A 92 6.94 5.02 -4.38
CA ALA A 92 7.95 5.05 -3.33
C ALA A 92 9.16 4.16 -3.68
N ALA A 93 8.97 3.05 -4.41
CA ALA A 93 10.06 2.22 -4.90
C ALA A 93 10.99 2.95 -5.90
N LYS A 94 10.51 4.05 -6.49
CA LYS A 94 11.30 4.98 -7.33
C LYS A 94 11.78 6.21 -6.57
N GLY A 95 11.56 6.28 -5.26
CA GLY A 95 11.90 7.45 -4.44
C GLY A 95 11.00 8.66 -4.67
N ARG A 96 9.79 8.44 -5.23
CA ARG A 96 8.83 9.49 -5.56
C ARG A 96 7.67 9.51 -4.56
N LYS A 97 7.06 10.68 -4.38
CA LYS A 97 5.80 10.80 -3.63
C LYS A 97 4.67 10.11 -4.41
N ASN A 98 3.61 9.74 -3.70
CA ASN A 98 2.41 9.23 -4.38
C ASN A 98 1.96 10.24 -5.44
N ASN A 99 1.62 9.76 -6.63
CA ASN A 99 1.14 10.60 -7.73
C ASN A 99 2.12 11.71 -8.18
N GLU A 100 3.42 11.52 -7.93
CA GLU A 100 4.48 12.39 -8.45
C GLU A 100 4.97 11.86 -9.80
N PHE A 101 4.51 12.50 -10.86
CA PHE A 101 4.84 12.16 -12.24
C PHE A 101 5.96 13.06 -12.75
N HIS A 102 6.90 12.46 -13.48
CA HIS A 102 8.04 13.15 -14.08
C HIS A 102 7.94 13.10 -15.61
N PRO A 103 8.55 14.07 -16.31
CA PRO A 103 8.60 14.06 -17.77
C PRO A 103 9.16 12.74 -18.32
N GLY A 104 8.47 12.16 -19.30
CA GLY A 104 8.85 10.88 -19.92
C GLY A 104 8.17 9.65 -19.31
N ASP A 105 7.50 9.78 -18.16
CA ASP A 105 6.68 8.69 -17.65
C ASP A 105 5.58 8.30 -18.65
N PHE A 106 5.33 7.01 -18.74
CA PHE A 106 4.34 6.43 -19.62
C PHE A 106 3.11 6.02 -18.82
N VAL A 107 1.98 6.66 -19.10
CA VAL A 107 0.77 6.56 -18.27
C VAL A 107 -0.47 6.28 -19.13
N SER A 108 -1.57 5.91 -18.49
CA SER A 108 -2.88 5.78 -19.13
C SER A 108 -3.97 6.43 -18.30
N ASN A 109 -5.04 6.89 -18.94
CA ASN A 109 -6.28 7.30 -18.27
C ASN A 109 -7.45 6.36 -18.62
N ASP A 110 -7.14 5.05 -18.73
CA ASP A 110 -7.98 3.95 -19.21
C ASP A 110 -8.45 4.02 -20.66
N LYS A 111 -8.38 5.19 -21.29
CA LYS A 111 -8.84 5.41 -22.68
C LYS A 111 -7.69 5.51 -23.66
N ARG A 112 -6.59 6.10 -23.21
CA ARG A 112 -5.46 6.45 -24.06
C ARG A 112 -4.16 6.13 -23.36
N VAL A 113 -3.13 5.95 -24.15
CA VAL A 113 -1.75 5.85 -23.69
C VAL A 113 -1.10 7.21 -23.88
N LEU A 114 -0.44 7.70 -22.84
CA LEU A 114 -0.02 9.08 -22.69
C LEU A 114 1.44 9.12 -22.26
N THR A 115 2.14 10.18 -22.65
CA THR A 115 3.48 10.50 -22.13
C THR A 115 3.40 11.77 -21.30
N VAL A 116 3.86 11.70 -20.06
CA VAL A 116 3.93 12.85 -19.16
C VAL A 116 4.92 13.87 -19.71
N GLN A 117 4.50 15.14 -19.77
CA GLN A 117 5.33 16.26 -20.21
C GLN A 117 5.90 17.04 -19.02
N HIS A 118 5.06 17.34 -18.03
CA HIS A 118 5.43 17.89 -16.72
C HIS A 118 4.23 17.81 -15.77
N GLN A 119 4.48 17.93 -14.46
CA GLN A 119 3.44 18.13 -13.45
C GLN A 119 3.60 19.54 -12.87
N ASP A 120 2.51 20.28 -12.85
CA ASP A 120 2.48 21.66 -12.37
C ASP A 120 2.61 21.68 -10.83
N SER A 121 3.56 22.45 -10.31
CA SER A 121 3.87 22.47 -8.88
C SER A 121 2.87 23.25 -8.03
N GLU A 122 2.06 24.14 -8.64
CA GLU A 122 1.08 24.96 -7.93
C GLU A 122 -0.28 24.26 -7.85
N THR A 123 -0.70 23.65 -8.95
CA THR A 123 -2.02 23.00 -9.11
C THR A 123 -1.95 21.49 -8.93
N GLY A 124 -0.79 20.86 -9.11
CA GLY A 124 -0.61 19.41 -9.08
C GLY A 124 -1.08 18.69 -10.35
N LEU A 125 -1.63 19.41 -11.33
CA LEU A 125 -2.15 18.83 -12.58
C LEU A 125 -1.00 18.32 -13.46
N VAL A 126 -1.23 17.19 -14.12
CA VAL A 126 -0.25 16.56 -15.00
C VAL A 126 -0.55 16.94 -16.44
N ALA A 127 0.39 17.60 -17.10
CA ALA A 127 0.34 17.83 -18.54
C ALA A 127 0.81 16.59 -19.29
N VAL A 128 -0.02 16.10 -20.20
CA VAL A 128 0.21 14.86 -20.95
C VAL A 128 0.11 15.08 -22.45
N LEU A 129 0.86 14.27 -23.20
CA LEU A 129 0.75 14.14 -24.66
C LEU A 129 0.09 12.80 -24.97
N VAL A 130 -0.91 12.80 -25.86
CA VAL A 130 -1.51 11.56 -26.36
C VAL A 130 -0.53 10.91 -27.33
N ASN A 131 -0.16 9.66 -27.07
CA ASN A 131 0.77 8.96 -27.95
C ASN A 131 0.13 8.69 -29.32
N ASN A 132 0.91 8.84 -30.39
CA ASN A 132 0.46 8.80 -31.78
C ASN A 132 -0.51 9.93 -32.18
N SER A 133 -0.51 11.05 -31.46
CA SER A 133 -1.28 12.26 -31.77
C SER A 133 -0.50 13.51 -31.32
N ASP A 134 -0.95 14.68 -31.77
CA ASP A 134 -0.45 15.98 -31.31
C ASP A 134 -1.29 16.56 -30.16
N GLU A 135 -2.33 15.83 -29.72
CA GLU A 135 -3.24 16.26 -28.66
C GLU A 135 -2.56 16.33 -27.30
N ARG A 136 -2.76 17.45 -26.58
CA ARG A 136 -2.22 17.70 -25.24
C ARG A 136 -3.32 18.24 -24.34
N PHE A 137 -3.30 17.83 -23.07
CA PHE A 137 -4.21 18.32 -22.06
C PHE A 137 -3.62 18.16 -20.66
N GLN A 138 -4.30 18.72 -19.66
CA GLN A 138 -4.01 18.54 -18.25
C GLN A 138 -5.04 17.61 -17.62
N ILE A 139 -4.61 16.79 -16.67
CA ILE A 139 -5.46 15.81 -15.99
C ILE A 139 -5.06 15.70 -14.52
N ASP A 140 -6.01 15.36 -13.66
CA ASP A 140 -5.73 15.05 -12.26
C ASP A 140 -4.82 13.81 -12.19
N PRO A 141 -3.73 13.84 -11.41
CA PRO A 141 -2.83 12.70 -11.31
C PRO A 141 -3.50 11.42 -10.78
N LYS A 142 -4.63 11.52 -10.07
CA LYS A 142 -5.41 10.36 -9.61
C LYS A 142 -6.15 9.65 -10.74
N GLU A 143 -6.34 10.29 -11.88
CA GLU A 143 -6.96 9.68 -13.07
C GLU A 143 -5.92 9.03 -14.01
N LEU A 144 -4.65 9.02 -13.62
CA LEU A 144 -3.57 8.43 -14.41
C LEU A 144 -3.09 7.13 -13.77
N GLU A 145 -2.90 6.08 -14.56
CA GLU A 145 -2.19 4.87 -14.16
C GLU A 145 -0.78 4.85 -14.76
N ILE A 146 0.22 4.55 -13.93
CA ILE A 146 1.61 4.43 -14.39
C ILE A 146 1.82 3.05 -15.04
N TYR A 147 2.35 3.04 -16.27
CA TYR A 147 2.80 1.82 -16.92
C TYR A 147 4.31 1.65 -16.79
N PHE A 148 5.06 2.72 -17.09
CA PHE A 148 6.51 2.72 -16.97
C PHE A 148 6.99 4.07 -16.47
N PHE A 149 7.90 4.03 -15.48
CA PHE A 149 8.62 5.21 -15.06
C PHE A 149 9.75 5.51 -16.06
N ALA A 150 10.06 6.78 -16.27
CA ALA A 150 11.16 7.19 -17.15
C ALA A 150 12.50 6.53 -16.75
N GLU A 151 12.73 6.31 -15.45
CA GLU A 151 13.91 5.66 -14.87
C GLU A 151 14.04 4.19 -15.28
N ASP A 152 12.94 3.53 -15.65
CA ASP A 152 12.94 2.13 -16.09
C ASP A 152 13.36 1.98 -17.56
N MET A 153 13.37 3.07 -18.34
CA MET A 153 13.72 3.03 -19.76
C MET A 153 15.23 2.98 -20.01
N ALA A 154 16.06 3.21 -18.99
CA ALA A 154 17.51 3.07 -19.07
C ALA A 154 17.91 1.60 -18.83
N GLY A 155 17.76 0.77 -19.87
CA GLY A 155 18.33 -0.57 -19.96
C GLY A 155 19.73 -0.56 -20.58
#